data_AF-A0A3B0J978-F1
#
_entry.id   AF-A0A3B0J978-F1
#
_cell.length_a   1.000
_cell.length_b   1.000
_cell.length_c   1.000
_cell.angle_alpha   90.00
_cell.angle_beta   90.00
_cell.angle_gamma   90.00
#
_symmetry.space_group_name_H-M   'P 1'
#
loop_
_entity.id
_entity.type
_entity.pdbx_description
1 polymer ?
#
loop_
_entity_poly.entity_id
_entity_poly.type
_entity_poly.pdbx_seq_one_letter_code
_entity_poly.pdbx_strand_id
1 'polypeptide(L)'
;MTQRLARYCRQVTVKLYQEGFVLLDSQDEEAKLLPNSQRYWLRELVLLGDDCPCLYERTVIPEETLTGPERELINLGSVPLGKYLFSGNNLTRDYINLGIQNSCWVRRSLLRLSVKPLLLTELFCQIHLSIQNNREINRLEGQTTLKLNKWRVYFRLMRIDKPIGILLLLWPTYWALWLASRGLPDLFILLIFTAGVFLMRAAGCVINDFADRKFDGYVVRTKERPFPNGDVTKKEAKTLFFLLIVIAFILVLTLNKIAIWLSVIGLLLAWIYPFIKRFSHFPQILLGAAFGWSIPMVYAAVSEYLHLECWLLFLVNIIWSIVYDTQYAMVDLNDDIKIGVKSTAIIFAGFDKLIIGILQLAMVLVLFYIGQLLDLGGFYFVSLILVLGLFTYQQKLIANRQPILCFKAFMNNNYVGLVLFIGILLNYF
;
A
#
# COMPACT_ATOMS: atom_id res chain seq x y z
N MET A 1 -5.70 -20.88 -15.50
CA MET A 1 -6.85 -20.80 -16.41
C MET A 1 -7.33 -22.19 -16.81
N THR A 2 -6.44 -23.05 -17.32
CA THR A 2 -6.73 -24.44 -17.72
C THR A 2 -7.53 -25.24 -16.69
N GLN A 3 -7.14 -25.21 -15.40
CA GLN A 3 -7.90 -25.86 -14.33
C GLN A 3 -9.31 -25.27 -14.12
N ARG A 4 -9.51 -23.98 -14.39
CA ARG A 4 -10.84 -23.36 -14.31
C ARG A 4 -11.69 -23.79 -15.49
N LEU A 5 -11.17 -23.78 -16.71
CA LEU A 5 -11.89 -24.29 -17.89
C LEU A 5 -12.28 -25.76 -17.70
N ALA A 6 -11.37 -26.60 -17.19
CA ALA A 6 -11.65 -28.01 -16.91
C ALA A 6 -12.74 -28.25 -15.85
N ARG A 7 -13.11 -27.23 -15.04
CA ARG A 7 -14.24 -27.31 -14.10
C ARG A 7 -15.58 -26.95 -14.72
N TYR A 8 -15.57 -26.14 -15.78
CA TYR A 8 -16.79 -25.56 -16.37
C TYR A 8 -17.11 -26.09 -17.77
N CYS A 9 -16.13 -26.65 -18.47
CA CYS A 9 -16.28 -27.28 -19.78
C CYS A 9 -16.21 -28.81 -19.65
N ARG A 10 -16.94 -29.53 -20.50
CA ARG A 10 -16.87 -31.00 -20.59
C ARG A 10 -15.56 -31.45 -21.22
N GLN A 11 -15.05 -30.69 -22.19
CA GLN A 11 -13.78 -30.97 -22.85
C GLN A 11 -12.95 -29.69 -23.00
N VAL A 12 -11.65 -29.79 -22.71
CA VAL A 12 -10.68 -28.72 -22.96
C VAL A 12 -9.65 -29.23 -23.94
N THR A 13 -9.58 -28.63 -25.12
CA THR A 13 -8.64 -29.00 -26.19
C THR A 13 -7.69 -27.85 -26.51
N VAL A 14 -6.54 -28.19 -27.08
CA VAL A 14 -5.53 -27.23 -27.55
C VAL A 14 -5.42 -27.36 -29.05
N LYS A 15 -5.56 -26.24 -29.76
CA LYS A 15 -5.29 -26.15 -31.19
C LYS A 15 -4.03 -25.31 -31.40
N LEU A 16 -2.97 -25.94 -31.88
CA LEU A 16 -1.70 -25.29 -32.18
C LEU A 16 -1.79 -24.59 -33.55
N TYR A 17 -1.32 -23.34 -33.61
CA TYR A 17 -1.25 -22.54 -34.85
C TYR A 17 0.17 -22.47 -35.38
N GLN A 18 1.13 -22.19 -34.50
CA GLN A 18 2.54 -22.07 -34.86
C GLN A 18 3.41 -22.58 -33.71
N GLU A 19 4.43 -23.35 -34.04
CA GLU A 19 5.43 -23.82 -33.08
C GLU A 19 6.76 -23.99 -33.81
N GLY A 20 7.82 -23.36 -33.30
CA GLY A 20 9.13 -23.42 -33.95
C GLY A 20 10.10 -22.34 -33.47
N PHE A 21 11.37 -22.47 -33.87
CA PHE A 21 12.35 -21.41 -33.70
C PHE A 21 12.13 -20.30 -34.72
N VAL A 22 12.09 -19.07 -34.24
CA VAL A 22 11.97 -17.85 -35.03
C VAL A 22 13.11 -16.88 -34.69
N LEU A 23 13.45 -16.03 -35.65
CA LEU A 23 14.29 -14.87 -35.42
C LEU A 23 13.36 -13.69 -35.13
N LEU A 24 13.61 -12.97 -34.03
CA LEU A 24 12.91 -11.71 -33.74
C LEU A 24 13.84 -10.57 -34.14
N ASP A 25 13.31 -9.56 -34.83
CA ASP A 25 14.09 -8.38 -35.19
C ASP A 25 14.27 -7.48 -33.95
N SER A 26 15.33 -6.68 -33.96
CA SER A 26 15.61 -5.60 -33.01
C SER A 26 14.46 -4.59 -32.85
N GLN A 27 13.57 -4.49 -33.83
CA GLN A 27 12.37 -3.64 -33.77
C GLN A 27 11.17 -4.31 -33.06
N ASP A 28 11.20 -5.63 -32.85
CA ASP A 28 10.11 -6.35 -32.19
C ASP A 28 10.00 -5.95 -30.72
N GLU A 29 8.81 -5.45 -30.34
CA GLU A 29 8.49 -5.09 -28.94
C GLU A 29 8.65 -6.27 -27.97
N GLU A 30 8.49 -7.52 -28.45
CA GLU A 30 8.69 -8.73 -27.65
C GLU A 30 10.18 -9.03 -27.40
N ALA A 31 11.05 -8.76 -28.39
CA ALA A 31 12.49 -8.93 -28.26
C ALA A 31 13.09 -7.97 -27.23
N LYS A 32 12.60 -6.72 -27.17
CA LYS A 32 13.01 -5.72 -26.17
C LYS A 32 12.71 -6.12 -24.72
N LEU A 33 11.76 -7.04 -24.52
CA LEU A 33 11.30 -7.49 -23.21
C LEU A 33 11.98 -8.78 -22.72
N LEU A 34 12.75 -9.43 -23.60
CA LEU A 34 13.47 -10.66 -23.32
C LEU A 34 15.00 -10.41 -23.45
N PRO A 35 15.85 -11.27 -22.86
CA PRO A 35 17.28 -11.22 -23.13
C PRO A 35 17.56 -11.38 -24.63
N ASN A 36 18.66 -10.77 -25.10
CA ASN A 36 19.15 -10.96 -26.46
C ASN A 36 19.53 -12.44 -26.66
N SER A 37 18.89 -13.08 -27.63
CA SER A 37 19.14 -14.47 -28.03
C SER A 37 19.32 -14.55 -29.54
N GLN A 38 20.05 -15.56 -30.02
CA GLN A 38 20.21 -15.80 -31.46
C GLN A 38 18.89 -16.21 -32.12
N ARG A 39 18.03 -16.95 -31.41
CA ARG A 39 16.71 -17.38 -31.88
C ARG A 39 15.78 -17.61 -30.69
N TYR A 40 14.50 -17.44 -30.92
CA TYR A 40 13.46 -17.60 -29.91
C TYR A 40 12.56 -18.76 -30.30
N TRP A 41 12.17 -19.58 -29.32
CA TRP A 41 11.12 -20.56 -29.50
C TRP A 41 9.77 -19.87 -29.35
N LEU A 42 9.00 -19.87 -30.42
CA LEU A 42 7.65 -19.34 -30.48
C LEU A 42 6.65 -20.49 -30.44
N ARG A 43 5.62 -20.33 -29.60
CA ARG A 43 4.47 -21.23 -29.54
C ARG A 43 3.17 -20.44 -29.47
N GLU A 44 2.33 -20.61 -30.48
CA GLU A 44 1.01 -19.99 -30.61
C GLU A 44 -0.08 -21.05 -30.66
N LEU A 45 -1.06 -20.93 -29.77
CA LEU A 45 -2.14 -21.88 -29.66
C LEU A 45 -3.45 -21.22 -29.22
N VAL A 46 -4.54 -21.96 -29.37
CA VAL A 46 -5.84 -21.63 -28.80
C VAL A 46 -6.29 -22.74 -27.87
N LEU A 47 -6.70 -22.34 -26.68
CA LEU A 47 -7.41 -23.18 -25.74
C LEU A 47 -8.92 -23.09 -26.02
N LEU A 48 -9.49 -24.24 -26.36
CA LEU A 48 -10.90 -24.43 -26.63
C LEU A 48 -11.57 -25.07 -25.42
N GLY A 49 -12.70 -24.53 -25.00
CA GLY A 49 -13.60 -25.16 -24.03
C GLY A 49 -14.90 -25.52 -24.73
N ASP A 50 -15.25 -26.80 -24.76
CA ASP A 50 -16.41 -27.33 -25.51
C ASP A 50 -16.43 -26.83 -26.97
N ASP A 51 -15.28 -26.97 -27.64
CA ASP A 51 -15.01 -26.52 -29.03
C ASP A 51 -15.13 -25.01 -29.28
N CYS A 52 -15.33 -24.20 -28.23
CA CYS A 52 -15.39 -22.73 -28.33
C CYS A 52 -14.05 -22.09 -27.91
N PRO A 53 -13.51 -21.12 -28.69
CA PRO A 53 -12.25 -20.46 -28.36
C PRO A 53 -12.38 -19.62 -27.09
N CYS A 54 -11.63 -20.01 -26.06
CA CYS A 54 -11.65 -19.36 -24.75
C CYS A 54 -10.43 -18.46 -24.55
N LEU A 55 -9.27 -18.86 -25.07
CA LEU A 55 -8.00 -18.17 -24.84
C LEU A 55 -7.04 -18.41 -26.00
N TYR A 56 -6.57 -17.33 -26.62
CA TYR A 56 -5.42 -17.34 -27.53
C TYR A 56 -4.15 -17.11 -26.71
N GLU A 57 -3.14 -17.93 -26.93
CA GLU A 57 -1.91 -17.93 -26.16
C GLU A 57 -0.71 -17.87 -27.11
N ARG A 58 0.17 -16.90 -26.87
CA ARG A 58 1.45 -16.73 -27.57
C ARG A 58 2.56 -16.72 -26.54
N THR A 59 3.45 -17.69 -26.64
CA THR A 59 4.61 -17.85 -25.75
C THR A 59 5.89 -17.68 -26.54
N VAL A 60 6.80 -16.85 -26.03
CA VAL A 60 8.12 -16.60 -26.62
C VAL A 60 9.18 -16.91 -25.58
N ILE A 61 10.13 -17.79 -25.93
CA ILE A 61 11.17 -18.29 -25.04
C ILE A 61 12.54 -18.10 -25.70
N PRO A 62 13.50 -17.40 -25.08
CA PRO A 62 14.89 -17.35 -25.56
C PRO A 62 15.50 -18.75 -25.61
N GLU A 63 16.33 -19.06 -26.61
CA GLU A 63 16.97 -20.38 -26.71
C GLU A 63 17.77 -20.75 -25.46
N GLU A 64 18.40 -19.79 -24.80
CA GLU A 64 19.21 -20.01 -23.59
C GLU A 64 18.35 -20.48 -22.41
N THR A 65 17.05 -20.19 -22.45
CA THR A 65 16.08 -20.66 -21.46
C THR A 65 15.77 -22.16 -21.64
N LEU A 66 15.92 -22.70 -22.85
CA LEU A 66 15.62 -24.09 -23.21
C LEU A 66 16.82 -25.02 -22.96
N THR A 67 17.37 -24.95 -21.76
CA THR A 67 18.52 -25.74 -21.31
C THR A 67 18.14 -26.59 -20.11
N GLY A 68 18.70 -27.79 -19.95
CA GLY A 68 18.36 -28.67 -18.82
C GLY A 68 16.91 -29.18 -18.86
N PRO A 69 16.18 -29.24 -17.72
CA PRO A 69 14.80 -29.77 -17.68
C PRO A 69 13.83 -28.92 -18.50
N GLU A 70 14.13 -27.63 -18.69
CA GLU A 70 13.29 -26.72 -19.48
C GLU A 70 13.23 -27.04 -20.98
N ARG A 71 14.06 -27.98 -21.49
CA ARG A 71 13.95 -28.50 -22.86
C ARG A 71 12.61 -29.19 -23.12
N GLU A 72 11.94 -29.71 -22.10
CA GLU A 72 10.63 -30.34 -22.24
C GLU A 72 9.55 -29.37 -22.75
N LEU A 73 9.76 -28.04 -22.59
CA LEU A 73 8.86 -27.01 -23.12
C LEU A 73 8.70 -27.07 -24.65
N ILE A 74 9.70 -27.62 -25.35
CA ILE A 74 9.69 -27.83 -26.80
C ILE A 74 8.76 -29.00 -27.18
N ASN A 75 8.60 -29.99 -26.29
CA ASN A 75 7.91 -31.25 -26.56
C ASN A 75 6.49 -31.31 -25.96
N LEU A 76 5.90 -30.15 -25.66
CA LEU A 76 4.59 -30.09 -24.99
C LEU A 76 3.42 -30.52 -25.90
N GLY A 77 3.54 -30.40 -27.23
CA GLY A 77 2.52 -30.85 -28.18
C GLY A 77 1.13 -30.27 -27.91
N SER A 78 0.15 -31.11 -27.56
CA SER A 78 -1.23 -30.69 -27.22
C SER A 78 -1.43 -30.34 -25.73
N VAL A 79 -0.39 -30.40 -24.91
CA VAL A 79 -0.47 -30.07 -23.48
C VAL A 79 -0.49 -28.55 -23.31
N PRO A 80 -1.49 -28.00 -22.58
CA PRO A 80 -1.53 -26.59 -22.21
C PRO A 80 -0.29 -26.20 -21.40
N LEU A 81 0.37 -25.11 -21.76
CA LEU A 81 1.59 -24.64 -21.09
C LEU A 81 1.36 -24.43 -19.58
N GLY A 82 0.19 -23.91 -19.19
CA GLY A 82 -0.17 -23.75 -17.78
C GLY A 82 -0.13 -25.04 -16.96
N LYS A 83 -0.33 -26.23 -17.57
CA LYS A 83 -0.21 -27.49 -16.84
C LYS A 83 1.24 -27.77 -16.43
N TYR A 84 2.21 -27.38 -17.27
CA TYR A 84 3.64 -27.53 -17.03
C TYR A 84 4.20 -26.42 -16.12
N LEU A 85 3.83 -25.16 -16.38
CA LEU A 85 4.32 -24.02 -15.60
C LEU A 85 3.92 -24.09 -14.12
N PHE A 86 2.74 -24.64 -13.82
CA PHE A 86 2.19 -24.67 -12.47
C PHE A 86 2.28 -26.05 -11.80
N SER A 87 2.99 -27.03 -12.38
CA SER A 87 3.24 -28.33 -11.75
C SER A 87 4.48 -28.36 -10.86
N GLY A 88 5.37 -27.37 -10.93
CA GLY A 88 6.58 -27.26 -10.10
C GLY A 88 6.63 -26.01 -9.23
N ASN A 89 7.51 -26.00 -8.22
CA ASN A 89 7.69 -24.88 -7.26
C ASN A 89 8.64 -23.77 -7.75
N ASN A 90 9.14 -23.83 -8.99
CA ASN A 90 10.24 -22.97 -9.49
C ASN A 90 9.77 -21.82 -10.40
N LEU A 91 8.47 -21.55 -10.44
CA LEU A 91 7.89 -20.46 -11.24
C LEU A 91 7.82 -19.17 -10.42
N THR A 92 8.54 -18.14 -10.86
CA THR A 92 8.36 -16.76 -10.38
C THR A 92 7.85 -15.87 -11.51
N ARG A 93 7.34 -14.69 -11.15
CA ARG A 93 6.76 -13.75 -12.11
C ARG A 93 7.32 -12.36 -11.85
N ASP A 94 7.86 -11.75 -12.90
CA ASP A 94 8.47 -10.42 -12.82
C ASP A 94 7.40 -9.32 -12.93
N TYR A 95 6.53 -9.37 -13.95
CA TYR A 95 5.44 -8.40 -14.13
C TYR A 95 4.20 -9.01 -14.80
N ILE A 96 3.09 -8.27 -14.71
CA ILE A 96 1.84 -8.52 -15.46
C ILE A 96 1.37 -7.20 -16.03
N ASN A 97 1.23 -7.13 -17.35
CA ASN A 97 0.56 -6.03 -18.04
C ASN A 97 -0.82 -6.51 -18.49
N LEU A 98 -1.85 -5.76 -18.12
CA LEU A 98 -3.23 -6.01 -18.54
C LEU A 98 -3.65 -4.97 -19.57
N GLY A 99 -4.42 -5.39 -20.56
CA GLY A 99 -4.94 -4.53 -21.61
C GLY A 99 -6.27 -5.06 -22.16
N ILE A 100 -6.84 -4.32 -23.10
CA ILE A 100 -8.03 -4.70 -23.85
C ILE A 100 -7.70 -4.47 -25.33
N GLN A 101 -7.95 -5.46 -26.17
CA GLN A 101 -7.75 -5.38 -27.62
C GLN A 101 -8.91 -6.09 -28.32
N ASN A 102 -9.58 -5.40 -29.25
CA ASN A 102 -10.73 -5.92 -30.00
C ASN A 102 -11.79 -6.58 -29.11
N SER A 103 -12.17 -5.91 -28.02
CA SER A 103 -13.15 -6.40 -27.02
C SER A 103 -12.74 -7.67 -26.24
N CYS A 104 -11.51 -8.15 -26.43
CA CYS A 104 -10.93 -9.25 -25.66
C CYS A 104 -9.98 -8.71 -24.58
N TRP A 105 -9.96 -9.38 -23.43
CA TRP A 105 -8.98 -9.05 -22.39
C TRP A 105 -7.62 -9.57 -22.80
N VAL A 106 -6.58 -8.76 -22.66
CA VAL A 106 -5.21 -9.16 -22.94
C VAL A 106 -4.41 -9.14 -21.66
N ARG A 107 -3.58 -10.16 -21.47
CA ARG A 107 -2.61 -10.27 -20.38
C ARG A 107 -1.26 -10.62 -20.98
N ARG A 108 -0.23 -9.85 -20.63
CA ARG A 108 1.16 -10.18 -20.93
C ARG A 108 1.92 -10.35 -19.62
N SER A 109 2.62 -11.46 -19.46
CA SER A 109 3.38 -11.79 -18.24
C SER A 109 4.79 -12.20 -18.61
N LEU A 110 5.79 -11.59 -17.97
CA LEU A 110 7.15 -12.12 -17.97
C LEU A 110 7.29 -13.09 -16.81
N LEU A 111 7.47 -14.36 -17.13
CA LEU A 111 7.62 -15.45 -16.18
C LEU A 111 9.07 -15.88 -16.12
N ARG A 112 9.51 -16.40 -14.98
CA ARG A 112 10.82 -17.02 -14.83
C ARG A 112 10.67 -18.44 -14.32
N LEU A 113 11.22 -19.38 -15.07
CA LEU A 113 11.35 -20.77 -14.65
C LEU A 113 12.80 -20.99 -14.21
N SER A 114 13.03 -21.26 -12.94
CA SER A 114 14.40 -21.42 -12.43
C SER A 114 15.32 -20.23 -12.79
N VAL A 115 14.79 -19.00 -12.66
CA VAL A 115 15.43 -17.70 -13.04
C VAL A 115 15.48 -17.41 -14.55
N LYS A 116 15.21 -18.39 -15.42
CA LYS A 116 15.25 -18.24 -16.88
C LYS A 116 13.94 -17.64 -17.43
N PRO A 117 13.99 -16.54 -18.21
CA PRO A 117 12.81 -15.77 -18.58
C PRO A 117 12.04 -16.36 -19.77
N LEU A 118 10.72 -16.27 -19.72
CA LEU A 118 9.83 -16.53 -20.85
C LEU A 118 8.68 -15.53 -20.86
N LEU A 119 8.26 -15.11 -22.04
CA LEU A 119 7.18 -14.14 -22.23
C LEU A 119 5.90 -14.87 -22.62
N LEU A 120 4.83 -14.65 -21.86
CA LEU A 120 3.51 -15.22 -22.09
C LEU A 120 2.51 -14.10 -22.39
N THR A 121 1.94 -14.10 -23.59
CA THR A 121 0.85 -13.20 -23.99
C THR A 121 -0.43 -14.02 -24.18
N GLU A 122 -1.51 -13.59 -23.54
CA GLU A 122 -2.78 -14.29 -23.45
C GLU A 122 -3.91 -13.33 -23.81
N LEU A 123 -4.75 -13.70 -24.77
CA LEU A 123 -5.95 -12.97 -25.18
C LEU A 123 -7.19 -13.81 -24.85
N PHE A 124 -7.97 -13.35 -23.89
CA PHE A 124 -9.18 -14.00 -23.38
C PHE A 124 -10.38 -13.57 -24.19
N CYS A 125 -10.99 -14.54 -24.87
CA CYS A 125 -12.22 -14.32 -25.61
C CYS A 125 -13.42 -14.36 -24.68
N GLN A 126 -14.41 -13.51 -24.95
CA GLN A 126 -15.72 -13.62 -24.32
C GLN A 126 -16.38 -14.90 -24.84
N ILE A 127 -16.69 -15.84 -23.94
CA ILE A 127 -17.48 -17.01 -24.29
C ILE A 127 -18.86 -16.49 -24.70
N HIS A 128 -19.15 -16.54 -26.00
CA HIS A 128 -20.47 -16.26 -26.52
C HIS A 128 -21.34 -17.47 -26.15
N LEU A 129 -21.95 -17.45 -24.96
CA LEU A 129 -23.00 -18.39 -24.59
C LEU A 129 -24.16 -18.20 -25.57
N SER A 130 -24.18 -19.04 -26.60
CA SER A 130 -25.23 -19.02 -27.62
C SER A 130 -26.56 -19.50 -27.00
N ILE A 131 -27.60 -18.68 -27.19
CA ILE A 131 -29.04 -19.01 -27.16
C ILE A 131 -29.77 -18.80 -25.81
N GLN A 132 -30.11 -17.54 -25.51
CA GLN A 132 -31.50 -17.03 -25.29
C GLN A 132 -31.46 -15.68 -24.57
N ASN A 133 -31.35 -14.57 -25.33
CA ASN A 133 -31.90 -13.22 -25.07
C ASN A 133 -31.08 -12.12 -25.75
N ASN A 134 -31.13 -12.08 -27.09
CA ASN A 134 -30.54 -11.02 -27.92
C ASN A 134 -31.18 -9.63 -27.76
N ARG A 135 -32.10 -9.43 -26.79
CA ARG A 135 -32.70 -8.11 -26.51
C ARG A 135 -32.01 -7.34 -25.38
N GLU A 136 -31.17 -7.97 -24.56
CA GLU A 136 -30.41 -7.28 -23.51
C GLU A 136 -29.01 -6.84 -23.97
N ILE A 137 -28.42 -7.53 -24.95
CA ILE A 137 -27.06 -7.27 -25.45
C ILE A 137 -26.97 -5.89 -26.15
N ASN A 138 -27.96 -5.52 -26.96
CA ASN A 138 -27.99 -4.20 -27.62
C ASN A 138 -28.29 -3.04 -26.64
N ARG A 139 -28.76 -3.32 -25.41
CA ARG A 139 -28.82 -2.31 -24.33
C ARG A 139 -27.46 -2.11 -23.64
N LEU A 140 -26.56 -3.09 -23.72
CA LEU A 140 -25.25 -3.08 -23.05
C LEU A 140 -24.13 -2.52 -23.93
N GLU A 141 -24.23 -2.63 -25.26
CA GLU A 141 -23.23 -2.06 -26.20
C GLU A 141 -23.16 -0.52 -26.16
N GLY A 142 -24.20 0.15 -25.68
CA GLY A 142 -24.20 1.60 -25.43
C GLY A 142 -23.51 2.05 -24.13
N GLN A 143 -22.98 1.13 -23.30
CA GLN A 143 -22.56 1.48 -21.93
C GLN A 143 -21.16 1.01 -21.48
N THR A 144 -20.37 0.30 -22.27
CA THR A 144 -19.16 -0.39 -21.76
C THR A 144 -17.82 0.25 -22.16
N THR A 145 -17.64 1.54 -21.91
CA THR A 145 -16.41 1.92 -21.19
C THR A 145 -16.53 1.26 -19.83
N LEU A 146 -15.71 0.24 -19.52
CA LEU A 146 -15.61 -0.30 -18.17
C LEU A 146 -15.12 0.82 -17.24
N LYS A 147 -16.06 1.65 -16.77
CA LYS A 147 -15.87 2.56 -15.66
C LYS A 147 -15.37 1.67 -14.55
N LEU A 148 -14.08 1.78 -14.20
CA LEU A 148 -13.59 1.31 -12.91
C LEU A 148 -14.65 1.71 -11.89
N ASN A 149 -15.14 0.74 -11.09
CA ASN A 149 -16.13 1.03 -10.07
C ASN A 149 -15.63 2.25 -9.30
N LYS A 150 -16.30 3.40 -9.45
CA LYS A 150 -15.79 4.69 -8.96
C LYS A 150 -15.52 4.64 -7.46
N TRP A 151 -16.28 3.82 -6.74
CA TRP A 151 -16.04 3.47 -5.34
C TRP A 151 -14.65 2.87 -5.10
N ARG A 152 -14.21 1.91 -5.92
CA ARG A 152 -12.87 1.30 -5.82
C ARG A 152 -11.76 2.33 -6.06
N VAL A 153 -11.99 3.26 -6.99
CA VAL A 153 -11.04 4.34 -7.26
C VAL A 153 -10.96 5.29 -6.06
N TYR A 154 -12.09 5.67 -5.48
CA TYR A 154 -12.13 6.51 -4.28
C TYR A 154 -11.52 5.80 -3.06
N PHE A 155 -11.74 4.50 -2.90
CA PHE A 155 -11.09 3.70 -1.85
C PHE A 155 -9.56 3.71 -1.96
N ARG A 156 -9.03 3.57 -3.18
CA ARG A 156 -7.58 3.70 -3.42
C ARG A 156 -7.08 5.12 -3.18
N LEU A 157 -7.85 6.14 -3.57
CA LEU A 157 -7.48 7.54 -3.35
C LEU A 157 -7.43 7.90 -1.85
N MET A 158 -8.35 7.34 -1.06
CA MET A 158 -8.35 7.45 0.40
C MET A 158 -7.28 6.57 1.08
N ARG A 159 -6.60 5.70 0.32
CA ARG A 159 -5.62 4.69 0.77
C ARG A 159 -6.19 3.69 1.78
N ILE A 160 -7.47 3.35 1.64
CA ILE A 160 -8.14 2.37 2.51
C ILE A 160 -7.59 0.95 2.25
N ASP A 161 -7.05 0.71 1.05
CA ASP A 161 -6.32 -0.52 0.71
C ASP A 161 -4.98 -0.68 1.46
N LYS A 162 -4.45 0.39 2.07
CA LYS A 162 -3.17 0.41 2.80
C LYS A 162 -3.37 0.94 4.23
N PRO A 163 -3.90 0.12 5.14
CA PRO A 163 -4.40 0.57 6.45
C PRO A 163 -3.30 1.02 7.42
N ILE A 164 -2.02 0.73 7.15
CA ILE A 164 -0.91 1.06 8.04
C ILE A 164 -0.92 2.53 8.46
N GLY A 165 -1.20 3.44 7.51
CA GLY A 165 -1.24 4.86 7.80
C GLY A 165 -2.38 5.24 8.74
N ILE A 166 -3.53 4.57 8.67
CA ILE A 166 -4.65 4.82 9.59
C ILE A 166 -4.31 4.28 10.98
N LEU A 167 -3.75 3.07 11.04
CA LEU A 167 -3.37 2.43 12.30
C LEU A 167 -2.33 3.25 13.10
N LEU A 168 -1.33 3.81 12.41
CA LEU A 168 -0.32 4.66 13.07
C LEU A 168 -0.91 5.94 13.70
N LEU A 169 -2.06 6.43 13.24
CA LEU A 169 -2.79 7.54 13.89
C LEU A 169 -3.79 7.04 14.94
N LEU A 170 -4.36 5.85 14.76
CA LEU A 170 -5.30 5.27 15.72
C LEU A 170 -4.62 4.84 17.02
N TRP A 171 -3.43 4.24 16.98
CA TRP A 171 -2.76 3.78 18.21
C TRP A 171 -2.53 4.89 19.24
N PRO A 172 -1.94 6.06 18.89
CA PRO A 172 -1.78 7.16 19.82
C PRO A 172 -3.11 7.72 20.33
N THR A 173 -4.13 7.71 19.47
CA THR A 173 -5.49 8.12 19.84
C THR A 173 -6.07 7.18 20.89
N TYR A 174 -5.89 5.87 20.73
CA TYR A 174 -6.33 4.87 21.70
C TYR A 174 -5.50 4.88 22.99
N TRP A 175 -4.19 5.09 22.92
CA TRP A 175 -3.37 5.32 24.12
C TRP A 175 -3.93 6.50 24.93
N ALA A 176 -4.21 7.62 24.27
CA ALA A 176 -4.78 8.78 24.93
C ALA A 176 -6.17 8.51 25.51
N LEU A 177 -7.04 7.79 24.78
CA LEU A 177 -8.42 7.52 25.23
C LEU A 177 -8.44 6.71 26.53
N TRP A 178 -7.65 5.65 26.61
CA TRP A 178 -7.60 4.82 27.82
C TRP A 178 -6.91 5.52 28.99
N LEU A 179 -5.82 6.24 28.74
CA LEU A 179 -5.11 6.97 29.79
C LEU A 179 -5.94 8.14 30.34
N ALA A 180 -6.58 8.93 29.46
CA ALA A 180 -7.43 10.05 29.86
C ALA A 180 -8.70 9.60 30.59
N SER A 181 -9.29 8.47 30.16
CA SER A 181 -10.48 7.90 30.81
C SER A 181 -10.15 7.11 32.08
N ARG A 182 -8.86 6.87 32.36
CA ARG A 182 -8.38 5.99 33.43
C ARG A 182 -9.08 4.62 33.43
N GLY A 183 -9.28 4.06 32.23
CA GLY A 183 -10.07 2.84 32.04
C GLY A 183 -10.79 2.82 30.69
N LEU A 184 -11.94 2.16 30.64
CA LEU A 184 -12.78 2.10 29.44
C LEU A 184 -13.31 3.50 29.08
N PRO A 185 -13.01 4.00 27.87
CA PRO A 185 -13.57 5.27 27.41
C PRO A 185 -15.07 5.15 27.15
N ASP A 186 -15.77 6.26 27.26
CA ASP A 186 -17.15 6.37 26.78
C ASP A 186 -17.24 5.97 25.29
N LEU A 187 -18.23 5.13 24.97
CA LEU A 187 -18.36 4.54 23.64
C LEU A 187 -18.58 5.60 22.56
N PHE A 188 -19.31 6.67 22.87
CA PHE A 188 -19.58 7.74 21.92
C PHE A 188 -18.29 8.52 21.62
N ILE A 189 -17.49 8.86 22.63
CA ILE A 189 -16.18 9.49 22.45
C ILE A 189 -15.24 8.58 21.64
N LEU A 190 -15.17 7.29 21.96
CA LEU A 190 -14.36 6.32 21.24
C LEU A 190 -14.72 6.27 19.74
N LEU A 191 -16.01 6.22 19.42
CA LEU A 191 -16.49 6.18 18.03
C LEU A 191 -16.19 7.47 17.29
N ILE A 192 -16.37 8.63 17.92
CA ILE A 192 -16.04 9.94 17.32
C ILE A 192 -14.56 10.03 16.96
N PHE A 193 -13.67 9.71 17.89
CA PHE A 193 -12.23 9.80 17.63
C PHE A 193 -11.75 8.78 16.60
N THR A 194 -12.28 7.56 16.64
CA THR A 194 -11.97 6.53 15.64
C THR A 194 -12.39 6.96 14.24
N ALA A 195 -13.64 7.43 14.09
CA ALA A 195 -14.17 7.92 12.82
C ALA A 195 -13.44 9.19 12.36
N GLY A 196 -13.17 10.12 13.27
CA GLY A 196 -12.45 11.36 12.99
C GLY A 196 -11.04 11.11 12.45
N VAL A 197 -10.27 10.22 13.09
CA VAL A 197 -8.93 9.82 12.61
C VAL A 197 -9.01 9.19 11.21
N PHE A 198 -9.97 8.28 10.99
CA PHE A 198 -10.15 7.65 9.69
C PHE A 198 -10.46 8.69 8.59
N LEU A 199 -11.42 9.58 8.84
CA LEU A 199 -11.84 10.62 7.90
C LEU A 199 -10.73 11.62 7.60
N MET A 200 -10.04 12.12 8.64
CA MET A 200 -8.95 13.08 8.47
C MET A 200 -7.74 12.47 7.79
N ARG A 201 -7.43 11.19 8.07
CA ARG A 201 -6.36 10.48 7.35
C ARG A 201 -6.69 10.31 5.86
N ALA A 202 -7.93 9.91 5.56
CA ALA A 202 -8.42 9.79 4.20
C ALA A 202 -8.39 11.13 3.46
N ALA A 203 -8.86 12.21 4.09
CA ALA A 203 -8.82 13.56 3.54
C ALA A 203 -7.38 14.00 3.25
N GLY A 204 -6.45 13.73 4.18
CA GLY A 204 -5.01 13.95 4.01
C GLY A 204 -4.42 13.21 2.81
N CYS A 205 -4.80 11.95 2.58
CA CYS A 205 -4.40 11.20 1.38
C CYS A 205 -4.91 11.87 0.10
N VAL A 206 -6.19 12.23 0.06
CA VAL A 206 -6.84 12.82 -1.12
C VAL A 206 -6.18 14.16 -1.50
N ILE A 207 -5.97 15.05 -0.52
CA ILE A 207 -5.36 16.36 -0.81
C ILE A 207 -3.88 16.25 -1.15
N ASN A 208 -3.15 15.32 -0.52
CA ASN A 208 -1.75 15.10 -0.84
C ASN A 208 -1.58 14.60 -2.28
N ASP A 209 -2.35 13.60 -2.70
CA ASP A 209 -2.33 13.10 -4.08
C ASP A 209 -2.81 14.20 -5.07
N PHE A 210 -3.79 15.04 -4.68
CA PHE A 210 -4.18 16.20 -5.49
C PHE A 210 -3.04 17.21 -5.66
N ALA A 211 -2.27 17.49 -4.60
CA ALA A 211 -1.14 18.43 -4.64
C ALA A 211 0.04 17.87 -5.44
N ASP A 212 0.34 16.59 -5.29
CA ASP A 212 1.49 15.92 -5.89
C ASP A 212 1.21 15.42 -7.33
N ARG A 213 -0.02 15.57 -7.84
CA ARG A 213 -0.48 15.12 -9.17
C ARG A 213 0.42 15.43 -10.37
N LYS A 214 1.20 16.51 -10.31
CA LYS A 214 2.12 16.92 -11.40
C LYS A 214 3.47 16.21 -11.32
N PHE A 215 3.85 15.74 -10.14
CA PHE A 215 5.13 15.09 -9.85
C PHE A 215 4.99 13.57 -9.82
N ASP A 216 3.85 13.06 -9.37
CA ASP A 216 3.59 11.62 -9.17
C ASP A 216 3.74 10.77 -10.45
N GLY A 217 3.61 11.36 -11.64
CA GLY A 217 3.81 10.66 -12.91
C GLY A 217 5.28 10.32 -13.24
N TYR A 218 6.23 10.99 -12.59
CA TYR A 218 7.67 10.82 -12.83
C TYR A 218 8.35 9.87 -11.84
N VAL A 219 7.66 9.46 -10.78
CA VAL A 219 8.19 8.56 -9.73
C VAL A 219 7.60 7.16 -9.88
N VAL A 220 8.47 6.15 -9.98
CA VAL A 220 8.10 4.75 -10.26
C VAL A 220 7.02 4.22 -9.31
N ARG A 221 7.12 4.54 -8.02
CA ARG A 221 6.18 4.09 -6.97
C ARG A 221 4.80 4.76 -7.03
N THR A 222 4.70 5.96 -7.58
CA THR A 222 3.46 6.75 -7.59
C THR A 222 2.78 6.79 -8.96
N LYS A 223 3.44 6.25 -9.99
CA LYS A 223 2.94 6.18 -11.36
C LYS A 223 1.59 5.49 -11.51
N GLU A 224 1.28 4.53 -10.63
CA GLU A 224 0.00 3.81 -10.63
C GLU A 224 -1.11 4.46 -9.77
N ARG A 225 -0.88 5.67 -9.23
CA ARG A 225 -1.89 6.36 -8.42
C ARG A 225 -3.10 6.79 -9.27
N PRO A 226 -4.28 7.00 -8.66
CA PRO A 226 -5.50 7.33 -9.39
C PRO A 226 -5.44 8.63 -10.21
N PHE A 227 -4.58 9.58 -9.83
CA PHE A 227 -4.40 10.85 -10.56
C PHE A 227 -3.54 10.70 -11.83
N PRO A 228 -2.30 10.16 -11.78
CA PRO A 228 -1.50 9.89 -12.97
C PRO A 228 -2.20 9.00 -14.01
N ASN A 229 -3.02 8.04 -13.58
CA ASN A 229 -3.79 7.15 -14.46
C ASN A 229 -5.03 7.80 -15.08
N GLY A 230 -5.43 9.00 -14.64
CA GLY A 230 -6.65 9.66 -15.11
C GLY A 230 -7.96 9.06 -14.57
N ASP A 231 -7.89 8.18 -13.57
CA ASP A 231 -9.06 7.51 -12.98
C ASP A 231 -9.98 8.46 -12.19
N VAL A 232 -9.41 9.58 -11.71
CA VAL A 232 -10.08 10.62 -10.91
C VAL A 232 -9.88 12.01 -11.50
N THR A 233 -10.98 12.74 -11.66
CA THR A 233 -10.96 14.15 -12.05
C THR A 233 -10.65 15.07 -10.87
N LYS A 234 -10.11 16.27 -11.18
CA LYS A 234 -9.86 17.31 -10.16
C LYS A 234 -11.12 17.70 -9.37
N LYS A 235 -12.29 17.70 -10.02
CA LYS A 235 -13.57 18.01 -9.37
C LYS A 235 -13.94 16.93 -8.36
N GLU A 236 -13.90 15.66 -8.76
CA GLU A 236 -14.21 14.52 -7.88
C GLU A 236 -13.34 14.51 -6.61
N ALA A 237 -12.02 14.71 -6.76
CA ALA A 237 -11.14 14.73 -5.60
C ALA A 237 -11.40 15.90 -4.64
N LYS A 238 -11.69 17.10 -5.16
CA LYS A 238 -12.06 18.25 -4.32
C LYS A 238 -13.39 18.02 -3.61
N THR A 239 -14.39 17.46 -4.29
CA THR A 239 -15.69 17.13 -3.69
C THR A 239 -15.53 16.09 -2.60
N LEU A 240 -14.76 15.02 -2.85
CA LEU A 240 -14.50 13.98 -1.85
C LEU A 240 -13.75 14.54 -0.63
N PHE A 241 -12.70 15.34 -0.86
CA PHE A 241 -11.97 16.02 0.21
C PHE A 241 -12.91 16.90 1.05
N PHE A 242 -13.73 17.74 0.42
CA PHE A 242 -14.67 18.61 1.10
C PHE A 242 -15.69 17.81 1.92
N LEU A 243 -16.25 16.74 1.37
CA LEU A 243 -17.20 15.88 2.08
C LEU A 243 -16.56 15.25 3.33
N LEU A 244 -15.34 14.71 3.22
CA LEU A 244 -14.63 14.12 4.35
C LEU A 244 -14.38 15.14 5.47
N ILE A 245 -13.97 16.36 5.11
CA ILE A 245 -13.76 17.45 6.07
C ILE A 245 -15.06 17.89 6.73
N VAL A 246 -16.17 18.01 5.98
CA VAL A 246 -17.48 18.38 6.53
C VAL A 246 -17.97 17.32 7.52
N ILE A 247 -17.85 16.03 7.18
CA ILE A 247 -18.25 14.95 8.10
C ILE A 247 -17.38 14.99 9.37
N ALA A 248 -16.05 15.13 9.23
CA ALA A 248 -15.16 15.24 10.38
C ALA A 248 -15.49 16.48 11.24
N PHE A 249 -15.86 17.60 10.62
CA PHE A 249 -16.27 18.81 11.34
C PHE A 249 -17.57 18.60 12.12
N ILE A 250 -18.58 17.96 11.52
CA ILE A 250 -19.85 17.62 12.20
C ILE A 250 -19.58 16.74 13.43
N LEU A 251 -18.68 15.75 13.33
CA LEU A 251 -18.28 14.91 14.46
C LEU A 251 -17.60 15.72 15.58
N VAL A 252 -16.77 16.71 15.23
CA VAL A 252 -16.12 17.55 16.25
C VAL A 252 -17.12 18.45 16.96
N LEU A 253 -18.16 18.94 16.27
CA LEU A 253 -19.19 19.80 16.87
C LEU A 253 -20.01 19.09 17.96
N THR A 254 -19.98 17.76 18.03
CA THR A 254 -20.63 17.00 19.10
C THR A 254 -19.76 16.85 20.36
N LEU A 255 -18.52 17.37 20.36
CA LEU A 255 -17.62 17.40 21.51
C LEU A 255 -17.75 18.70 22.31
N ASN A 256 -17.03 18.78 23.43
CA ASN A 256 -16.99 20.01 24.24
C ASN A 256 -16.20 21.15 23.57
N LYS A 257 -16.33 22.36 24.12
CA LYS A 257 -15.76 23.58 23.58
C LYS A 257 -14.23 23.53 23.44
N ILE A 258 -13.53 22.91 24.40
CA ILE A 258 -12.06 22.83 24.39
C ILE A 258 -11.59 21.95 23.23
N ALA A 259 -12.21 20.77 23.05
CA ALA A 259 -11.93 19.90 21.92
C ALA A 259 -12.23 20.56 20.56
N ILE A 260 -13.32 21.33 20.47
CA ILE A 260 -13.65 22.10 19.25
C ILE A 260 -12.55 23.12 18.94
N TRP A 261 -12.10 23.92 19.92
CA TRP A 261 -11.03 24.88 19.70
C TRP A 261 -9.71 24.22 19.31
N LEU A 262 -9.36 23.10 19.95
CA LEU A 262 -8.17 22.32 19.58
C LEU A 262 -8.25 21.77 18.16
N SER A 263 -9.44 21.41 17.66
CA SER A 263 -9.59 20.93 16.27
C SER A 263 -9.18 21.98 15.23
N VAL A 264 -9.41 23.27 15.53
CA VAL A 264 -8.99 24.37 14.66
C VAL A 264 -7.47 24.42 14.57
N ILE A 265 -6.78 24.23 15.69
CA ILE A 265 -5.31 24.15 15.72
C ILE A 265 -4.84 22.92 14.94
N GLY A 266 -5.50 21.77 15.11
CA GLY A 266 -5.19 20.55 14.35
C GLY A 266 -5.33 20.75 12.84
N LEU A 267 -6.38 21.45 12.40
CA LEU A 267 -6.58 21.81 11.00
C LEU A 267 -5.47 22.74 10.49
N LEU A 268 -5.06 23.73 11.29
CA LEU A 268 -3.95 24.62 10.95
C LEU A 268 -2.63 23.85 10.80
N LEU A 269 -2.31 22.94 11.71
CA LEU A 269 -1.11 22.08 11.61
C LEU A 269 -1.13 21.24 10.33
N ALA A 270 -2.27 20.60 10.03
CA ALA A 270 -2.46 19.82 8.81
C ALA A 270 -2.33 20.68 7.54
N TRP A 271 -2.81 21.93 7.57
CA TRP A 271 -2.73 22.86 6.45
C TRP A 271 -1.30 23.39 6.23
N ILE A 272 -0.53 23.63 7.28
CA ILE A 272 0.85 24.14 7.20
C ILE A 272 1.84 23.06 6.72
N TYR A 273 1.59 21.79 7.04
CA TYR A 273 2.50 20.68 6.73
C TYR A 273 2.97 20.59 5.26
N PRO A 274 2.08 20.65 4.24
CA PRO A 274 2.48 20.60 2.83
C PRO A 274 3.36 21.77 2.36
N PHE A 275 3.43 22.87 3.11
CA PHE A 275 4.33 23.98 2.83
C PHE A 275 5.68 23.76 3.50
N ILE A 276 5.68 23.34 4.76
CA ILE A 276 6.90 23.05 5.53
C ILE A 276 7.75 21.97 4.84
N LYS A 277 7.15 20.97 4.20
CA LYS A 277 7.90 19.96 3.42
C LYS A 277 8.78 20.54 2.31
N ARG A 278 8.54 21.78 1.87
CA ARG A 278 9.32 22.45 0.82
C ARG A 278 10.48 23.30 1.36
N PHE A 279 10.41 23.71 2.63
CA PHE A 279 11.35 24.67 3.23
C PHE A 279 12.15 24.10 4.38
N SER A 280 11.60 23.12 5.10
CA SER A 280 12.23 22.52 6.27
C SER A 280 12.91 21.20 5.94
N HIS A 281 14.01 20.99 6.63
CA HIS A 281 14.76 19.75 6.65
C HIS A 281 14.18 18.69 7.60
N PHE A 282 13.25 19.08 8.48
CA PHE A 282 12.61 18.21 9.47
C PHE A 282 11.08 18.27 9.39
N PRO A 283 10.47 17.97 8.22
CA PRO A 283 9.01 17.99 8.08
C PRO A 283 8.31 16.99 9.01
N GLN A 284 9.04 15.98 9.51
CA GLN A 284 8.52 14.94 10.40
C GLN A 284 8.05 15.47 11.75
N ILE A 285 8.64 16.56 12.25
CA ILE A 285 8.22 17.15 13.53
C ILE A 285 6.78 17.66 13.39
N LEU A 286 6.52 18.44 12.34
CA LEU A 286 5.18 18.95 12.08
C LEU A 286 4.21 17.85 11.65
N LEU A 287 4.69 16.85 10.91
CA LEU A 287 3.90 15.66 10.58
C LEU A 287 3.45 14.94 11.85
N GLY A 288 4.38 14.68 12.78
CA GLY A 288 4.11 14.04 14.06
C GLY A 288 3.17 14.87 14.93
N ALA A 289 3.32 16.20 14.92
CA ALA A 289 2.41 17.10 15.62
C ALA A 289 0.99 17.03 15.03
N ALA A 290 0.85 17.04 13.70
CA ALA A 290 -0.46 16.92 13.05
C ALA A 290 -1.09 15.54 13.25
N PHE A 291 -0.30 14.47 13.17
CA PHE A 291 -0.78 13.08 13.32
C PHE A 291 -1.15 12.75 14.77
N GLY A 292 -0.43 13.32 15.74
CA GLY A 292 -0.69 13.13 17.17
C GLY A 292 -1.67 14.09 17.78
N TRP A 293 -2.20 15.06 17.03
CA TRP A 293 -3.05 16.12 17.59
C TRP A 293 -4.37 15.59 18.18
N SER A 294 -4.76 14.37 17.84
CA SER A 294 -5.87 13.68 18.51
C SER A 294 -5.62 13.51 20.01
N ILE A 295 -4.37 13.39 20.48
CA ILE A 295 -4.03 13.19 21.91
C ILE A 295 -4.56 14.35 22.76
N PRO A 296 -4.17 15.62 22.55
CA PRO A 296 -4.73 16.73 23.33
C PRO A 296 -6.24 16.89 23.12
N MET A 297 -6.76 16.60 21.93
CA MET A 297 -8.21 16.63 21.72
C MET A 297 -8.94 15.58 22.56
N VAL A 298 -8.39 14.37 22.71
CA VAL A 298 -8.96 13.31 23.54
C VAL A 298 -8.95 13.72 25.01
N TYR A 299 -7.82 14.19 25.53
CA TYR A 299 -7.75 14.67 26.93
C TYR A 299 -8.72 15.82 27.19
N ALA A 300 -8.85 16.75 26.25
CA ALA A 300 -9.86 17.80 26.33
C ALA A 300 -11.29 17.23 26.30
N ALA A 301 -11.57 16.25 25.43
CA ALA A 301 -12.90 15.66 25.30
C ALA A 301 -13.35 14.85 26.53
N VAL A 302 -12.40 14.16 27.18
CA VAL A 302 -12.68 13.26 28.31
C VAL A 302 -12.56 13.96 29.65
N SER A 303 -11.48 14.71 29.86
CA SER A 303 -11.12 15.27 31.18
C SER A 303 -11.34 16.78 31.27
N GLU A 304 -11.67 17.46 30.17
CA GLU A 304 -11.75 18.94 30.04
C GLU A 304 -10.49 19.69 30.50
N TYR A 305 -9.38 18.97 30.64
CA TYR A 305 -8.10 19.50 31.11
C TYR A 305 -6.93 18.82 30.39
N LEU A 306 -5.88 19.59 30.11
CA LEU A 306 -4.68 19.10 29.43
C LEU A 306 -3.58 18.88 30.47
N HIS A 307 -3.61 17.70 31.12
CA HIS A 307 -2.63 17.31 32.13
C HIS A 307 -1.22 17.12 31.54
N LEU A 308 -0.20 16.96 32.39
CA LEU A 308 1.18 16.83 31.95
C LEU A 308 1.39 15.58 31.07
N GLU A 309 0.78 14.47 31.44
CA GLU A 309 0.82 13.20 30.70
C GLU A 309 0.29 13.32 29.27
N CYS A 310 -0.66 14.23 29.02
CA CYS A 310 -1.15 14.52 27.67
C CYS A 310 -0.01 15.03 26.78
N TRP A 311 0.74 16.01 27.28
CA TRP A 311 1.84 16.62 26.53
C TRP A 311 3.04 15.69 26.40
N LEU A 312 3.31 14.88 27.42
CA LEU A 312 4.33 13.83 27.35
C LEU A 312 3.98 12.77 26.32
N LEU A 313 2.72 12.32 26.28
CA LEU A 313 2.25 11.36 25.27
C LEU A 313 2.25 11.96 23.87
N PHE A 314 1.92 13.25 23.74
CA PHE A 314 2.05 13.98 22.48
C PHE A 314 3.51 14.07 22.00
N LEU A 315 4.45 14.32 22.91
CA LEU A 315 5.89 14.27 22.62
C LEU A 315 6.34 12.86 22.20
N VAL A 316 5.88 11.81 22.89
CA VAL A 316 6.10 10.41 22.50
C VAL A 316 5.65 10.18 21.06
N ASN A 317 4.47 10.65 20.68
CA ASN A 317 3.98 10.51 19.32
C ASN A 317 4.85 11.26 18.28
N ILE A 318 5.31 12.47 18.59
CA ILE A 318 6.21 13.21 17.70
C ILE A 318 7.51 12.44 17.51
N ILE A 319 8.15 11.99 18.60
CA ILE A 319 9.39 11.21 18.53
C ILE A 319 9.17 9.93 17.71
N TRP A 320 8.08 9.21 17.98
CA TRP A 320 7.74 7.99 17.26
C TRP A 320 7.50 8.24 15.77
N SER A 321 6.86 9.37 15.44
CA SER A 321 6.63 9.80 14.06
C SER A 321 7.93 10.08 13.32
N ILE A 322 8.89 10.72 13.98
CA ILE A 322 10.22 10.91 13.41
C ILE A 322 10.91 9.55 13.19
N VAL A 323 10.79 8.61 14.15
CA VAL A 323 11.37 7.26 14.03
C VAL A 323 10.86 6.52 12.80
N TYR A 324 9.54 6.31 12.68
CA TYR A 324 9.00 5.51 11.59
C TYR A 324 9.08 6.25 10.25
N ASP A 325 8.91 7.58 10.23
CA ASP A 325 8.96 8.32 8.97
C ASP A 325 10.40 8.44 8.45
N THR A 326 11.41 8.43 9.33
CA THR A 326 12.81 8.30 8.91
C THR A 326 13.08 6.90 8.33
N GLN A 327 12.58 5.83 8.95
CA GLN A 327 12.68 4.47 8.38
C GLN A 327 11.99 4.39 6.99
N TYR A 328 10.88 5.12 6.82
CA TYR A 328 10.20 5.24 5.54
C TYR A 328 11.01 6.03 4.51
N ALA A 329 11.59 7.17 4.90
CA ALA A 329 12.43 8.00 4.04
C ALA A 329 13.71 7.27 3.57
N MET A 330 14.23 6.33 4.36
CA MET A 330 15.37 5.47 3.95
C MET A 330 15.05 4.59 2.73
N VAL A 331 13.77 4.34 2.43
CA VAL A 331 13.34 3.56 1.25
C VAL A 331 13.53 4.36 -0.05
N ASP A 332 13.20 5.66 0.00
CA ASP A 332 13.14 6.54 -1.17
C ASP A 332 14.45 7.36 -1.35
N LEU A 333 15.47 7.16 -0.50
CA LEU A 333 16.72 7.94 -0.46
C LEU A 333 17.42 8.08 -1.83
N ASN A 334 17.56 6.98 -2.58
CA ASN A 334 18.25 6.99 -3.87
C ASN A 334 17.50 7.78 -4.94
N ASP A 335 16.18 7.85 -4.87
CA ASP A 335 15.34 8.61 -5.80
C ASP A 335 15.25 10.08 -5.38
N ASP A 336 15.18 10.35 -4.07
CA ASP A 336 15.20 11.71 -3.51
C ASP A 336 16.50 12.45 -3.85
N ILE A 337 17.65 11.76 -3.80
CA ILE A 337 18.96 12.33 -4.19
C ILE A 337 18.97 12.72 -5.66
N LYS A 338 18.40 11.88 -6.55
CA LYS A 338 18.35 12.17 -8.01
C LYS A 338 17.44 13.36 -8.34
N ILE A 339 16.39 13.57 -7.57
CA ILE A 339 15.37 14.61 -7.80
C ILE A 339 15.69 15.91 -7.02
N GLY A 340 16.69 15.88 -6.12
CA GLY A 340 17.12 17.05 -5.35
C GLY A 340 16.15 17.45 -4.23
N VAL A 341 15.36 16.50 -3.71
CA VAL A 341 14.41 16.76 -2.62
C VAL A 341 15.16 16.86 -1.29
N LYS A 342 14.84 17.86 -0.45
CA LYS A 342 15.44 18.02 0.88
C LYS A 342 14.79 17.04 1.87
N SER A 343 15.41 15.87 2.09
CA SER A 343 14.93 14.84 3.02
C SER A 343 15.85 14.69 4.25
N THR A 344 15.30 14.27 5.40
CA THR A 344 16.11 14.01 6.62
C THR A 344 17.14 12.91 6.40
N ALA A 345 16.82 11.92 5.56
CA ALA A 345 17.74 10.83 5.23
C ALA A 345 19.03 11.36 4.56
N ILE A 346 18.96 12.50 3.87
CA ILE A 346 20.12 13.17 3.26
C ILE A 346 20.97 13.88 4.32
N ILE A 347 20.36 14.53 5.31
CA ILE A 347 21.09 15.22 6.39
C ILE A 347 21.68 14.24 7.38
N PHE A 348 20.95 13.16 7.67
CA PHE A 348 21.44 12.14 8.57
C PHE A 348 22.66 11.43 8.00
N ALA A 349 22.92 11.49 6.68
CA ALA A 349 24.22 11.26 6.06
C ALA A 349 24.99 10.01 6.58
N GLY A 350 24.26 8.93 6.92
CA GLY A 350 24.81 7.68 7.47
C GLY A 350 24.66 7.47 9.00
N PHE A 351 24.19 8.47 9.75
CA PHE A 351 23.85 8.41 11.18
C PHE A 351 22.36 8.12 11.46
N ASP A 352 21.54 7.98 10.41
CA ASP A 352 20.13 7.59 10.46
C ASP A 352 19.83 6.48 11.48
N LYS A 353 20.60 5.39 11.44
CA LYS A 353 20.46 4.26 12.40
C LYS A 353 20.66 4.70 13.85
N LEU A 354 21.73 5.46 14.11
CA LEU A 354 22.09 5.94 15.44
C LEU A 354 21.03 6.90 15.97
N ILE A 355 20.58 7.85 15.15
CA ILE A 355 19.57 8.83 15.51
C ILE A 355 18.24 8.13 15.79
N ILE A 356 17.81 7.19 14.93
CA ILE A 356 16.63 6.36 15.18
C ILE A 356 16.76 5.63 16.51
N GLY A 357 17.93 5.06 16.82
CA GLY A 357 18.18 4.34 18.07
C GLY A 357 18.09 5.25 19.31
N ILE A 358 18.66 6.45 19.25
CA ILE A 358 18.57 7.45 20.32
C ILE A 358 17.12 7.88 20.52
N LEU A 359 16.39 8.15 19.44
CA LEU A 359 14.98 8.55 19.51
C LEU A 359 14.09 7.42 20.05
N GLN A 360 14.34 6.17 19.66
CA GLN A 360 13.66 4.99 20.20
C GLN A 360 13.89 4.86 21.71
N LEU A 361 15.14 5.03 22.17
CA LEU A 361 15.45 4.99 23.60
C LEU A 361 14.79 6.16 24.34
N ALA A 362 14.88 7.37 23.81
CA ALA A 362 14.23 8.55 24.37
C ALA A 362 12.71 8.33 24.50
N MET A 363 12.07 7.79 23.46
CA MET A 363 10.64 7.44 23.49
C MET A 363 10.31 6.47 24.64
N VAL A 364 11.08 5.41 24.81
CA VAL A 364 10.87 4.43 25.91
C VAL A 364 11.07 5.08 27.28
N LEU A 365 12.04 5.99 27.43
CA LEU A 365 12.26 6.70 28.69
C LEU A 365 11.09 7.63 29.04
N VAL A 366 10.54 8.37 28.06
CA VAL A 366 9.36 9.20 28.29
C VAL A 366 8.14 8.34 28.63
N LEU A 367 7.94 7.21 27.94
CA LEU A 367 6.87 6.27 28.25
C LEU A 367 7.03 5.64 29.65
N PHE A 368 8.25 5.32 30.05
CA PHE A 368 8.54 4.84 31.40
C PHE A 368 8.17 5.89 32.44
N TYR A 369 8.54 7.16 32.21
CA TYR A 369 8.16 8.26 33.09
C TYR A 369 6.65 8.48 33.17
N ILE A 370 5.92 8.39 32.04
CA ILE A 370 4.44 8.42 32.04
C ILE A 370 3.87 7.29 32.90
N GLY A 371 4.43 6.08 32.81
CA GLY A 371 3.99 4.95 33.61
C GLY A 371 4.16 5.16 35.12
N GLN A 372 5.27 5.79 35.53
CA GLN A 372 5.51 6.17 36.91
C GLN A 372 4.57 7.31 37.35
N LEU A 373 4.38 8.33 36.50
CA LEU A 373 3.53 9.48 36.79
C LEU A 373 2.06 9.09 37.01
N LEU A 374 1.59 8.05 36.32
CA LEU A 374 0.21 7.58 36.37
C LEU A 374 0.03 6.33 37.25
N ASP A 375 1.07 5.90 37.98
CA ASP A 375 1.08 4.69 38.81
C ASP A 375 0.56 3.43 38.06
N LEU A 376 0.99 3.25 36.80
CA LEU A 376 0.59 2.10 35.99
C LEU A 376 1.26 0.80 36.51
N GLY A 377 0.56 -0.32 36.40
CA GLY A 377 0.97 -1.64 36.87
C GLY A 377 1.91 -2.40 35.94
N GLY A 378 2.22 -3.64 36.35
CA GLY A 378 3.24 -4.48 35.71
C GLY A 378 3.01 -4.78 34.23
N PHE A 379 1.75 -4.93 33.79
CA PHE A 379 1.43 -5.17 32.38
C PHE A 379 1.90 -4.04 31.46
N TYR A 380 1.77 -2.78 31.89
CA TYR A 380 2.27 -1.64 31.14
C TYR A 380 3.80 -1.70 30.99
N PHE A 381 4.54 -1.94 32.09
CA PHE A 381 6.00 -2.02 32.04
C PHE A 381 6.51 -3.22 31.22
N VAL A 382 5.82 -4.36 31.26
CA VAL A 382 6.12 -5.50 30.37
C VAL A 382 5.97 -5.10 28.90
N SER A 383 4.94 -4.31 28.56
CA SER A 383 4.78 -3.82 27.18
C SER A 383 5.96 -2.95 26.72
N LEU A 384 6.57 -2.16 27.63
CA LEU A 384 7.77 -1.37 27.30
C LEU A 384 8.97 -2.25 26.97
N ILE A 385 9.14 -3.37 27.68
CA ILE A 385 10.20 -4.36 27.39
C ILE A 385 9.97 -4.98 26.01
N LEU A 386 8.73 -5.35 25.69
CA LEU A 386 8.37 -5.90 24.37
C LEU A 386 8.60 -4.87 23.24
N VAL A 387 8.28 -3.59 23.49
CA VAL A 387 8.56 -2.48 22.56
C VAL A 387 10.05 -2.31 22.33
N LEU A 388 10.86 -2.38 23.38
CA LEU A 388 12.32 -2.36 23.23
C LEU A 388 12.81 -3.54 22.38
N GLY A 389 12.23 -4.72 22.57
CA GLY A 389 12.44 -5.89 21.71
C GLY A 389 12.11 -5.60 20.24
N LEU A 390 10.95 -5.01 19.95
CA LEU A 390 10.56 -4.60 18.59
C LEU A 390 11.52 -3.56 18.01
N PHE A 391 11.96 -2.58 18.79
CA PHE A 391 12.94 -1.59 18.35
C PHE A 391 14.28 -2.21 18.03
N THR A 392 14.79 -3.16 18.84
CA THR A 392 16.02 -3.89 18.49
C THR A 392 15.85 -4.71 17.20
N TYR A 393 14.67 -5.27 16.95
CA TYR A 393 14.36 -5.93 15.68
C TYR A 393 14.36 -4.96 14.50
N GLN A 394 13.75 -3.79 14.64
CA GLN A 394 13.76 -2.74 13.62
C GLN A 394 15.19 -2.27 13.32
N GLN A 395 16.03 -2.11 14.34
CA GLN A 395 17.45 -1.77 14.20
C GLN A 395 18.22 -2.81 13.38
N LYS A 396 17.92 -4.10 13.56
CA LYS A 396 18.50 -5.18 12.75
C LYS A 396 18.03 -5.12 11.29
N LEU A 397 16.75 -4.81 11.05
CA LEU A 397 16.21 -4.69 9.68
C LEU A 397 16.85 -3.54 8.89
N ILE A 398 17.05 -2.39 9.54
CA ILE A 398 17.61 -1.20 8.87
C ILE A 398 19.15 -1.21 8.78
N ALA A 399 19.82 -2.22 9.36
CA ALA A 399 21.28 -2.25 9.50
C ALA A 399 22.02 -2.10 8.15
N ASN A 400 21.52 -2.78 7.10
CA ASN A 400 22.10 -2.74 5.75
C ASN A 400 21.42 -1.74 4.82
N ARG A 401 20.47 -0.94 5.31
CA ARG A 401 19.73 0.09 4.55
C ARG A 401 19.09 -0.42 3.24
N GLN A 402 18.70 -1.68 3.22
CA GLN A 402 18.01 -2.26 2.06
C GLN A 402 16.56 -1.72 2.02
N PRO A 403 16.09 -1.15 0.90
CA PRO A 403 14.78 -0.50 0.83
C PRO A 403 13.62 -1.39 1.29
N ILE A 404 13.62 -2.67 0.92
CA ILE A 404 12.56 -3.61 1.29
C ILE A 404 12.54 -3.90 2.80
N LEU A 405 13.70 -3.98 3.45
CA LEU A 405 13.82 -4.21 4.89
C LEU A 405 13.50 -2.93 5.68
N CYS A 406 13.86 -1.76 5.16
CA CYS A 406 13.47 -0.47 5.76
C CYS A 406 11.95 -0.27 5.70
N PHE A 407 11.32 -0.62 4.58
CA PHE A 407 9.87 -0.62 4.48
C PHE A 407 9.23 -1.63 5.45
N LYS A 408 9.83 -2.81 5.63
CA LYS A 408 9.38 -3.78 6.64
C LYS A 408 9.51 -3.24 8.07
N ALA A 409 10.58 -2.50 8.37
CA ALA A 409 10.76 -1.84 9.67
C ALA A 409 9.70 -0.76 9.91
N PHE A 410 9.42 0.09 8.90
CA PHE A 410 8.32 1.06 8.93
C PHE A 410 6.98 0.38 9.24
N MET A 411 6.62 -0.67 8.49
CA MET A 411 5.38 -1.43 8.70
C MET A 411 5.32 -2.09 10.09
N ASN A 412 6.47 -2.51 10.64
CA ASN A 412 6.54 -3.14 11.95
C ASN A 412 6.15 -2.18 13.09
N ASN A 413 6.21 -0.86 12.90
CA ASN A 413 5.75 0.10 13.90
C ASN A 413 4.27 -0.10 14.28
N ASN A 414 3.43 -0.67 13.40
CA ASN A 414 2.08 -1.05 13.80
C ASN A 414 2.05 -1.92 15.08
N TYR A 415 3.01 -2.84 15.21
CA TYR A 415 3.10 -3.71 16.39
C TYR A 415 3.58 -2.95 17.63
N VAL A 416 4.43 -1.93 17.49
CA VAL A 416 4.79 -1.03 18.59
C VAL A 416 3.55 -0.32 19.11
N GLY A 417 2.77 0.24 18.17
CA GLY A 417 1.42 0.78 18.37
C GLY A 417 0.52 -0.12 19.23
N LEU A 418 0.32 -1.33 18.72
CA LEU A 418 -0.54 -2.35 19.28
C LEU A 418 -0.07 -2.85 20.65
N VAL A 419 1.22 -3.16 20.81
CA VAL A 419 1.77 -3.71 22.07
C VAL A 419 1.64 -2.71 23.21
N LEU A 420 1.97 -1.43 22.95
CA LEU A 420 1.74 -0.37 23.94
C LEU A 420 0.26 -0.24 24.30
N PHE A 421 -0.62 -0.30 23.30
CA PHE A 421 -2.06 -0.23 23.54
C PHE A 421 -2.55 -1.40 24.41
N ILE A 422 -2.11 -2.63 24.12
CA ILE A 422 -2.47 -3.81 24.93
C ILE A 422 -1.93 -3.66 26.36
N GLY A 423 -0.72 -3.16 26.55
CA GLY A 423 -0.15 -2.90 27.89
C GLY A 423 -0.95 -1.88 28.69
N ILE A 424 -1.40 -0.80 28.03
CA ILE A 424 -2.29 0.21 28.64
C ILE A 424 -3.67 -0.40 28.91
N LEU A 425 -4.22 -1.19 27.98
CA LEU A 425 -5.52 -1.83 28.13
C LEU A 425 -5.54 -2.77 29.35
N LEU A 426 -4.61 -3.72 29.40
CA LEU A 426 -4.47 -4.70 30.49
C LEU A 426 -4.06 -4.07 31.83
N ASN A 427 -3.69 -2.80 31.86
CA ASN A 427 -3.48 -2.10 33.12
C ASN A 427 -4.80 -1.85 33.85
N TYR A 428 -5.90 -1.68 33.11
CA TYR A 428 -7.21 -1.28 33.65
C TYR A 428 -8.19 -2.44 33.80
N PHE A 429 -7.75 -3.67 33.53
CA PHE A 429 -8.50 -4.92 33.65
C PHE A 429 -7.63 -5.96 34.35
#